data_AF-A0A9P5XSX5-F1
#
_entry.id   AF-A0A9P5XSX5-F1
#
_cell.length_a   1.000
_cell.length_b   1.000
_cell.length_c   1.000
_cell.angle_alpha   90.00
_cell.angle_beta   90.00
_cell.angle_gamma   90.00
#
_symmetry.space_group_name_H-M   'P 1'
#
loop_
_entity.id
_entity.type
_entity.pdbx_description
1 polymer ?
#
loop_
_entity_poly.entity_id
_entity_poly.type
_entity_poly.pdbx_seq_one_letter_code
_entity_poly.pdbx_strand_id
1 'polypeptide(L)'
;QQIERRRADLGDVLIFDILLSSGGIREPDTVFPPSDVESLVRLLDAIESSHYDALKKDCLVYFLLKWHQDGREDRFQVERCIPPQFGSLADAYWHLDTGINIPRAVSILADARLNRDYASRIIYAISLAPDSAPLIVRYIRTAKPLLTEPDDLDIYTLALAESSLREAWLFQRTFNETDPTRSRLLKKTLEWCLSRKFAFSLFRVLSPNECCS
;
A
#
# COMPACT_ATOMS: atom_id res chain seq x y z
N GLN A 1 12.24 -14.74 -3.84
CA GLN A 1 11.02 -15.53 -4.12
C GLN A 1 9.75 -14.88 -3.57
N GLN A 2 9.66 -14.54 -2.27
CA GLN A 2 8.45 -13.88 -1.74
C GLN A 2 8.25 -12.46 -2.30
N ILE A 3 9.32 -11.68 -2.45
CA ILE A 3 9.24 -10.33 -3.02
C ILE A 3 8.88 -10.31 -4.51
N GLU A 4 9.34 -11.28 -5.30
CA GLU A 4 8.95 -11.41 -6.71
C GLU A 4 7.44 -11.67 -6.85
N ARG A 5 6.88 -12.54 -6.00
CA ARG A 5 5.43 -12.75 -5.96
C ARG A 5 4.72 -11.46 -5.56
N ARG A 6 5.25 -10.77 -4.56
CA ARG A 6 4.67 -9.52 -4.07
C ARG A 6 4.72 -8.40 -5.11
N ARG A 7 5.80 -8.35 -5.90
CA ARG A 7 5.96 -7.48 -7.07
C ARG A 7 4.88 -7.79 -8.11
N ALA A 8 4.68 -9.06 -8.45
CA ALA A 8 3.62 -9.46 -9.37
C ALA A 8 2.21 -9.07 -8.86
N ASP A 9 1.94 -9.28 -7.57
CA ASP A 9 0.67 -8.87 -6.94
C ASP A 9 0.47 -7.33 -6.96
N LEU A 10 1.58 -6.57 -6.95
CA LEU A 10 1.60 -5.10 -7.01
C LEU A 10 1.67 -4.56 -8.45
N GLY A 11 1.35 -5.38 -9.47
CA GLY A 11 1.37 -4.94 -10.86
C GLY A 11 2.77 -4.59 -11.33
N ASP A 12 3.74 -5.42 -10.96
CA ASP A 12 5.16 -5.38 -11.30
C ASP A 12 5.96 -4.17 -10.78
N VAL A 13 5.33 -3.30 -9.99
CA VAL A 13 5.94 -2.07 -9.47
C VAL A 13 5.73 -1.96 -7.96
N LEU A 14 6.84 -2.05 -7.23
CA LEU A 14 6.94 -1.78 -5.80
C LEU A 14 7.09 -0.27 -5.54
N ILE A 15 6.82 0.17 -4.31
CA ILE A 15 7.10 1.55 -3.90
C ILE A 15 8.60 1.83 -4.01
N PHE A 16 9.44 0.87 -3.62
CA PHE A 16 10.89 1.02 -3.72
C PHE A 16 11.37 1.30 -5.16
N ASP A 17 10.75 0.69 -6.18
CA ASP A 17 11.08 0.98 -7.58
C ASP A 17 10.75 2.42 -7.97
N ILE A 18 9.65 2.95 -7.45
CA ILE A 18 9.26 4.36 -7.65
C ILE A 18 10.30 5.28 -6.99
N LEU A 19 10.81 4.92 -5.80
CA LEU A 19 11.85 5.69 -5.13
C LEU A 19 13.17 5.66 -5.92
N LEU A 20 13.59 4.49 -6.40
CA LEU A 20 14.79 4.35 -7.24
C LEU A 20 14.66 5.16 -8.54
N SER A 21 13.51 5.05 -9.22
CA SER A 21 13.22 5.80 -10.45
C SER A 21 13.28 7.31 -10.22
N SER A 22 12.70 7.77 -9.11
CA SER A 22 12.68 9.18 -8.72
C SER A 22 14.07 9.72 -8.38
N GLY A 23 15.04 8.84 -8.06
CA GLY A 23 16.46 9.17 -7.90
C GLY A 23 17.25 9.19 -9.21
N GLY A 24 16.63 8.82 -10.33
CA GLY A 24 17.27 8.74 -11.65
C GLY A 24 17.84 7.36 -12.01
N ILE A 25 17.60 6.34 -11.19
CA ILE A 25 18.00 4.97 -11.50
C ILE A 25 17.01 4.41 -12.52
N ARG A 26 17.52 4.11 -13.72
CA ARG A 26 16.72 3.55 -14.82
C ARG A 26 16.51 2.07 -14.58
N GLU A 27 15.34 1.56 -14.96
CA GLU A 27 14.98 0.13 -14.88
C GLU A 27 15.19 -0.46 -13.46
N PRO A 28 14.53 0.07 -12.41
CA PRO A 28 14.72 -0.38 -11.03
C PRO A 28 14.47 -1.88 -10.82
N ASP A 29 13.56 -2.46 -11.59
CA ASP A 29 13.20 -3.88 -11.59
C ASP A 29 14.36 -4.79 -12.02
N THR A 30 15.36 -4.27 -12.73
CA THR A 30 16.57 -5.01 -13.12
C THR A 30 17.66 -5.02 -12.06
N VAL A 31 17.64 -4.03 -11.14
CA VAL A 31 18.64 -3.88 -10.07
C VAL A 31 18.10 -4.28 -8.70
N PHE A 32 16.78 -4.31 -8.53
CA PHE A 32 16.11 -4.70 -7.30
C PHE A 32 14.99 -5.74 -7.56
N PRO A 33 14.94 -6.85 -6.81
CA PRO A 33 15.78 -7.19 -5.65
C PRO A 33 17.13 -7.81 -6.05
N PRO A 34 18.22 -7.53 -5.30
CA PRO A 34 19.50 -8.16 -5.56
C PRO A 34 19.46 -9.68 -5.26
N SER A 35 19.98 -10.50 -6.17
CA SER A 35 20.03 -11.96 -6.07
C SER A 35 21.28 -12.48 -5.36
N ASP A 36 22.34 -11.68 -5.34
CA ASP A 36 23.68 -12.04 -4.87
C ASP A 36 24.47 -10.79 -4.45
N VAL A 37 25.66 -10.99 -3.90
CA VAL A 37 26.51 -9.91 -3.40
C VAL A 37 26.92 -8.92 -4.50
N GLU A 38 27.17 -9.39 -5.73
CA GLU A 38 27.57 -8.53 -6.84
C GLU A 38 26.42 -7.62 -7.27
N SER A 39 25.20 -8.17 -7.38
CA SER A 39 23.99 -7.40 -7.66
C SER A 39 23.68 -6.37 -6.57
N LEU A 40 23.94 -6.70 -5.30
CA LEU A 40 23.80 -5.75 -4.19
C LEU A 40 24.81 -4.59 -4.31
N VAL A 41 26.08 -4.88 -4.63
CA VAL A 41 27.09 -3.84 -4.86
C VAL A 41 26.66 -2.92 -6.01
N ARG A 42 26.19 -3.48 -7.13
CA ARG A 42 25.67 -2.69 -8.26
C ARG A 42 24.49 -1.79 -7.86
N LEU A 43 23.57 -2.28 -7.04
CA LEU A 43 22.45 -1.49 -6.54
C LEU A 43 22.93 -0.34 -5.62
N LEU A 44 23.89 -0.62 -4.74
CA LEU A 44 24.47 0.41 -3.87
C LEU A 44 25.22 1.48 -4.68
N ASP A 45 25.97 1.08 -5.71
CA ASP A 45 26.65 2.00 -6.63
C ASP A 45 25.64 2.85 -7.44
N ALA A 46 24.51 2.26 -7.84
CA ALA A 46 23.42 2.99 -8.50
C ALA A 46 22.76 4.01 -7.56
N ILE A 47 22.58 3.66 -6.28
CA ILE A 47 22.08 4.59 -5.26
C ILE A 47 23.09 5.72 -5.03
N GLU A 48 24.37 5.41 -4.91
CA GLU A 48 25.43 6.40 -4.67
C GLU A 48 25.57 7.39 -5.84
N SER A 49 25.43 6.90 -7.08
CA SER A 49 25.48 7.72 -8.30
C SER A 49 24.17 8.45 -8.64
N SER A 50 23.09 8.22 -7.88
CA SER A 50 21.79 8.85 -8.09
C SER A 50 21.81 10.38 -7.84
N HIS A 51 20.80 11.07 -8.36
CA HIS A 51 20.62 12.53 -8.21
C HIS A 51 20.13 12.95 -6.83
N TYR A 52 19.91 12.00 -5.92
CA TYR A 52 19.48 12.29 -4.57
C TYR A 52 20.57 12.94 -3.72
N ASP A 53 20.12 13.71 -2.72
CA ASP A 53 20.97 14.16 -1.63
C ASP A 53 21.39 12.98 -0.73
N ALA A 54 22.39 13.20 0.12
CA ALA A 54 22.93 12.18 1.00
C ALA A 54 21.85 11.54 1.90
N LEU A 55 20.90 12.33 2.41
CA LEU A 55 19.86 11.84 3.30
C LEU A 55 18.93 10.85 2.59
N LYS A 56 18.47 11.16 1.38
CA LYS A 56 17.63 10.25 0.59
C LYS A 56 18.37 8.97 0.20
N LYS A 57 19.65 9.07 -0.15
CA LYS A 57 20.51 7.89 -0.39
C LYS A 57 20.60 7.01 0.85
N ASP A 58 20.87 7.60 2.01
CA ASP A 58 20.89 6.89 3.29
C ASP A 58 19.54 6.24 3.60
N CYS A 59 18.40 6.89 3.28
CA CYS A 59 17.07 6.27 3.45
C CYS A 59 16.84 5.04 2.57
N LEU A 60 17.36 5.04 1.33
CA LEU A 60 17.30 3.87 0.44
C LEU A 60 18.13 2.72 0.99
N VAL A 61 19.33 3.00 1.50
CA VAL A 61 20.18 1.99 2.15
C VAL A 61 19.55 1.46 3.44
N TYR A 62 18.96 2.35 4.24
CA TYR A 62 18.19 1.97 5.44
C TYR A 62 17.06 0.99 5.09
N PHE A 63 16.30 1.27 4.03
CA PHE A 63 15.25 0.37 3.52
C PHE A 63 15.80 -1.01 3.15
N LEU A 64 16.96 -1.07 2.46
CA LEU A 64 17.61 -2.34 2.10
C LEU A 64 18.05 -3.12 3.34
N LEU A 65 18.58 -2.46 4.38
CA LEU A 65 18.99 -3.11 5.62
C LEU A 65 17.81 -3.79 6.34
N LYS A 66 16.62 -3.18 6.31
CA LYS A 66 15.40 -3.78 6.89
C LYS A 66 15.04 -5.12 6.27
N TRP A 67 15.49 -5.41 5.06
CA TRP A 67 15.24 -6.68 4.40
C TRP A 67 15.76 -7.88 5.20
N HIS A 68 16.83 -7.68 5.97
CA HIS A 68 17.43 -8.71 6.81
C HIS A 68 16.70 -8.91 8.15
N GLN A 69 15.88 -7.96 8.59
CA GLN A 69 15.10 -8.02 9.84
C GLN A 69 15.95 -8.38 11.09
N ASP A 70 17.18 -7.85 11.16
CA ASP A 70 18.14 -8.17 12.23
C ASP A 70 18.60 -6.96 13.05
N GLY A 71 17.96 -5.79 12.87
CA GLY A 71 18.17 -4.59 13.66
C GLY A 71 19.39 -3.77 13.23
N ARG A 72 20.10 -4.15 12.16
CA ARG A 72 21.22 -3.36 11.64
C ARG A 72 20.80 -1.98 11.14
N GLU A 73 19.54 -1.83 10.73
CA GLU A 73 18.98 -0.55 10.31
C GLU A 73 19.00 0.50 11.42
N ASP A 74 18.79 0.09 12.69
CA ASP A 74 18.71 1.02 13.83
C ASP A 74 20.07 1.67 14.10
N ARG A 75 21.14 0.86 14.05
CA ARG A 75 22.51 1.37 14.17
C ARG A 75 22.85 2.30 13.01
N PHE A 76 22.50 1.91 11.79
CA PHE A 76 22.73 2.72 10.60
C PHE A 76 22.01 4.07 10.66
N GLN A 77 20.76 4.10 11.14
CA GLN A 77 20.00 5.33 11.32
C GLN A 77 20.71 6.31 12.27
N VAL A 78 21.27 5.83 13.37
CA VAL A 78 22.02 6.67 14.32
C VAL A 78 23.33 7.16 13.70
N GLU A 79 24.11 6.26 13.09
CA GLU A 79 25.40 6.56 12.46
C GLU A 79 25.29 7.57 11.32
N ARG A 80 24.21 7.49 10.52
CA ARG A 80 23.92 8.42 9.42
C ARG A 80 23.07 9.62 9.83
N CYS A 81 22.70 9.72 11.10
CA CYS A 81 21.83 10.76 11.63
C CYS A 81 20.51 10.92 10.84
N ILE A 82 19.94 9.81 10.35
CA ILE A 82 18.67 9.84 9.61
C ILE A 82 17.56 10.29 10.57
N PRO A 83 16.88 11.43 10.31
CA PRO A 83 15.86 11.90 11.22
C PRO A 83 14.70 10.90 11.34
N PRO A 84 14.07 10.75 12.52
CA PRO A 84 13.08 9.72 12.78
C PRO A 84 11.91 9.67 11.78
N GLN A 85 11.49 10.83 11.26
CA GLN A 85 10.42 10.90 10.27
C GLN A 85 10.79 10.25 8.93
N PHE A 86 12.04 10.32 8.50
CA PHE A 86 12.49 9.69 7.26
C PHE A 86 12.66 8.18 7.44
N GLY A 87 13.22 7.74 8.58
CA GLY A 87 13.27 6.32 8.94
C GLY A 87 11.88 5.71 9.04
N SER A 88 10.94 6.41 9.70
CA SER A 88 9.54 5.96 9.80
C SER A 88 8.86 5.86 8.43
N LEU A 89 9.12 6.82 7.52
CA LEU A 89 8.56 6.74 6.17
C LEU A 89 9.12 5.53 5.39
N ALA A 90 10.43 5.29 5.50
CA ALA A 90 11.06 4.11 4.91
C ALA A 90 10.50 2.81 5.51
N ASP A 91 10.26 2.75 6.82
CA ASP A 91 9.60 1.62 7.49
C ASP A 91 8.20 1.36 6.91
N ALA A 92 7.42 2.41 6.72
CA ALA A 92 6.06 2.29 6.19
C ALA A 92 6.08 1.73 4.76
N TYR A 93 6.96 2.23 3.90
CA TYR A 93 7.12 1.71 2.54
C TYR A 93 7.60 0.26 2.55
N TRP A 94 8.55 -0.08 3.43
CA TRP A 94 9.04 -1.46 3.54
C TRP A 94 7.93 -2.43 3.95
N HIS A 95 7.08 -2.05 4.91
CA HIS A 95 5.93 -2.86 5.30
C HIS A 95 4.95 -3.06 4.13
N LEU A 96 4.68 -2.02 3.34
CA LEU A 96 3.78 -2.10 2.19
C LEU A 96 4.33 -3.00 1.08
N ASP A 97 5.60 -2.83 0.73
CA ASP A 97 6.28 -3.60 -0.33
C ASP A 97 6.52 -5.05 0.05
N THR A 98 6.76 -5.35 1.33
CA THR A 98 6.91 -6.74 1.78
C THR A 98 5.58 -7.44 2.06
N GLY A 99 4.51 -6.66 2.31
CA GLY A 99 3.25 -7.22 2.81
C GLY A 99 3.26 -7.56 4.30
N ILE A 100 4.37 -7.33 5.00
CA ILE A 100 4.53 -7.71 6.41
C ILE A 100 4.01 -6.57 7.29
N ASN A 101 3.03 -6.86 8.14
CA ASN A 101 2.49 -5.92 9.12
C ASN A 101 1.97 -4.60 8.50
N ILE A 102 1.11 -4.70 7.48
CA ILE A 102 0.43 -3.55 6.86
C ILE A 102 -0.27 -2.62 7.88
N PRO A 103 -0.91 -3.10 8.97
CA PRO A 103 -1.49 -2.20 9.97
C PRO A 103 -0.47 -1.25 10.63
N ARG A 104 0.79 -1.69 10.78
CA ARG A 104 1.88 -0.85 11.26
C ARG A 104 2.21 0.25 10.25
N ALA A 105 2.30 -0.09 8.96
CA ALA A 105 2.50 0.90 7.90
C ALA A 105 1.43 2.00 7.93
N VAL A 106 0.15 1.62 8.00
CA VAL A 106 -0.97 2.57 8.07
C VAL A 106 -0.92 3.43 9.34
N SER A 107 -0.49 2.86 10.46
CA SER A 107 -0.33 3.60 11.72
C SER A 107 0.78 4.64 11.62
N ILE A 108 1.90 4.31 10.98
CA ILE A 108 3.00 5.26 10.72
C ILE A 108 2.53 6.35 9.75
N LEU A 109 1.91 5.95 8.64
CA LEU A 109 1.41 6.87 7.62
C LEU A 109 0.30 7.80 8.14
N ALA A 110 -0.32 7.52 9.29
CA ALA A 110 -1.27 8.45 9.91
C ALA A 110 -0.60 9.73 10.45
N ASP A 111 0.73 9.77 10.63
CA ASP A 111 1.46 10.96 11.07
C ASP A 111 1.45 12.04 9.99
N ALA A 112 0.78 13.16 10.25
CA ALA A 112 0.61 14.27 9.32
C ALA A 112 1.91 14.96 8.88
N ARG A 113 3.03 14.70 9.57
CA ARG A 113 4.34 15.27 9.24
C ARG A 113 5.06 14.52 8.11
N LEU A 114 4.58 13.33 7.76
CA LEU A 114 5.18 12.53 6.69
C LEU A 114 4.69 13.01 5.32
N ASN A 115 5.61 13.13 4.37
CA ASN A 115 5.26 13.34 2.96
C ASN A 115 4.78 12.02 2.33
N ARG A 116 3.73 12.06 1.51
CA ARG A 116 2.99 10.87 1.04
C ARG A 116 2.64 10.94 -0.45
N ASP A 117 3.65 11.18 -1.28
CA ASP A 117 3.50 11.44 -2.72
C ASP A 117 3.03 10.23 -3.57
N TYR A 118 2.82 9.06 -2.97
CA TYR A 118 2.49 7.81 -3.68
C TYR A 118 1.17 7.18 -3.24
N ALA A 119 0.14 8.01 -3.04
CA ALA A 119 -1.16 7.60 -2.51
C ALA A 119 -1.76 6.38 -3.21
N SER A 120 -1.81 6.37 -4.55
CA SER A 120 -2.40 5.27 -5.31
C SER A 120 -1.67 3.95 -5.07
N ARG A 121 -0.33 3.98 -5.04
CA ARG A 121 0.48 2.79 -4.77
C ARG A 121 0.29 2.30 -3.33
N ILE A 122 0.19 3.21 -2.37
CA ILE A 122 -0.09 2.90 -0.96
C ILE A 122 -1.47 2.25 -0.82
N ILE A 123 -2.51 2.83 -1.43
CA ILE A 123 -3.89 2.32 -1.39
C ILE A 123 -3.93 0.92 -1.98
N TYR A 124 -3.31 0.72 -3.15
CA TYR A 124 -3.25 -0.58 -3.79
C TYR A 124 -2.51 -1.62 -2.91
N ALA A 125 -1.36 -1.26 -2.34
CA ALA A 125 -0.62 -2.15 -1.45
C ALA A 125 -1.38 -2.55 -0.18
N ILE A 126 -2.15 -1.63 0.41
CA ILE A 126 -3.05 -1.93 1.53
C ILE A 126 -4.19 -2.84 1.06
N SER A 127 -4.73 -2.64 -0.15
CA SER A 127 -5.87 -3.43 -0.67
C SER A 127 -5.57 -4.93 -0.78
N LEU A 128 -4.30 -5.29 -0.97
CA LEU A 128 -3.83 -6.68 -1.04
C LEU A 128 -3.74 -7.36 0.33
N ALA A 129 -3.89 -6.62 1.43
CA ALA A 129 -3.85 -7.19 2.77
C ALA A 129 -5.14 -7.95 3.11
N PRO A 130 -5.09 -8.97 3.98
CA PRO A 130 -6.31 -9.49 4.59
C PRO A 130 -6.97 -8.38 5.43
N ASP A 131 -8.30 -8.32 5.41
CA ASP A 131 -9.08 -7.30 6.13
C ASP A 131 -8.63 -5.86 5.79
N SER A 132 -8.46 -5.57 4.49
CA SER A 132 -7.93 -4.29 4.02
C SER A 132 -8.89 -3.11 4.17
N ALA A 133 -10.21 -3.35 4.20
CA ALA A 133 -11.22 -2.29 4.28
C ALA A 133 -11.02 -1.31 5.46
N PRO A 134 -10.91 -1.76 6.73
CA PRO A 134 -10.66 -0.84 7.85
C PRO A 134 -9.32 -0.09 7.73
N LEU A 135 -8.30 -0.71 7.13
CA LEU A 135 -6.99 -0.10 6.92
C LEU A 135 -7.03 1.01 5.87
N ILE A 136 -7.71 0.77 4.75
CA ILE A 136 -7.96 1.75 3.68
C ILE A 136 -8.72 2.96 4.24
N VAL A 137 -9.83 2.70 4.94
CA VAL A 137 -10.65 3.78 5.52
C VAL A 137 -9.83 4.60 6.52
N ARG A 138 -9.03 3.94 7.37
CA ARG A 138 -8.14 4.62 8.31
C ARG A 138 -7.12 5.49 7.59
N TYR A 139 -6.38 4.93 6.62
CA TYR A 139 -5.38 5.66 5.85
C TYR A 139 -5.98 6.90 5.18
N ILE A 140 -7.09 6.75 4.45
CA ILE A 140 -7.70 7.87 3.72
C ILE A 140 -8.21 8.96 4.67
N ARG A 141 -8.83 8.58 5.80
CA ARG A 141 -9.36 9.56 6.77
C ARG A 141 -8.26 10.30 7.53
N THR A 142 -7.15 9.66 7.85
CA THR A 142 -6.05 10.28 8.61
C THR A 142 -5.07 11.01 7.70
N ALA A 143 -4.65 10.37 6.61
CA ALA A 143 -3.66 10.92 5.71
C ALA A 143 -4.24 11.93 4.71
N LYS A 144 -5.55 11.83 4.42
CA LYS A 144 -6.28 12.69 3.46
C LYS A 144 -5.51 12.86 2.14
N PRO A 145 -5.09 11.76 1.48
CA PRO A 145 -4.42 11.86 0.18
C PRO A 145 -5.38 12.45 -0.85
N LEU A 146 -4.81 13.03 -1.91
CA LEU A 146 -5.59 13.45 -3.07
C LEU A 146 -6.08 12.21 -3.84
N LEU A 147 -7.38 11.92 -3.76
CA LEU A 147 -8.01 10.81 -4.49
C LEU A 147 -8.54 11.30 -5.84
N THR A 148 -7.77 11.05 -6.89
CA THR A 148 -8.12 11.43 -8.27
C THR A 148 -8.27 10.21 -9.17
N GLU A 149 -7.50 9.17 -8.92
CA GLU A 149 -7.52 7.96 -9.76
C GLU A 149 -8.83 7.17 -9.59
N PRO A 150 -9.45 6.73 -10.70
CA PRO A 150 -10.70 5.96 -10.65
C PRO A 150 -10.60 4.70 -9.79
N ASP A 151 -9.47 3.99 -9.86
CA ASP A 151 -9.26 2.73 -9.14
C ASP A 151 -9.15 2.96 -7.63
N ASP A 152 -8.47 4.02 -7.20
CA ASP A 152 -8.36 4.41 -5.79
C ASP A 152 -9.74 4.74 -5.21
N LEU A 153 -10.58 5.44 -5.98
CA LEU A 153 -11.95 5.76 -5.61
C LEU A 153 -12.83 4.51 -5.49
N ASP A 154 -12.63 3.52 -6.36
CA ASP A 154 -13.33 2.24 -6.28
C ASP A 154 -12.92 1.46 -5.04
N ILE A 155 -11.61 1.33 -4.78
CA ILE A 155 -11.07 0.66 -3.59
C ILE A 155 -11.64 1.32 -2.32
N TYR A 156 -11.64 2.65 -2.25
CA TYR A 156 -12.18 3.35 -1.10
C TYR A 156 -13.70 3.16 -0.94
N THR A 157 -14.45 3.23 -2.04
CA THR A 157 -15.91 3.06 -2.01
C THR A 157 -16.30 1.66 -1.54
N LEU A 158 -15.59 0.62 -2.00
CA LEU A 158 -15.81 -0.76 -1.55
C LEU A 158 -15.43 -0.93 -0.08
N ALA A 159 -14.32 -0.34 0.36
CA ALA A 159 -13.91 -0.35 1.76
C ALA A 159 -14.94 0.34 2.68
N LEU A 160 -15.51 1.47 2.25
CA LEU A 160 -16.61 2.13 2.96
C LEU A 160 -17.86 1.25 2.98
N ALA A 161 -18.22 0.59 1.87
CA ALA A 161 -19.41 -0.24 1.81
C ALA A 161 -19.31 -1.42 2.79
N GLU A 162 -18.11 -1.98 2.95
CA GLU A 162 -17.80 -3.03 3.91
C GLU A 162 -18.01 -2.64 5.36
N SER A 163 -17.62 -1.43 5.76
CA SER A 163 -17.87 -0.92 7.11
C SER A 163 -19.29 -0.37 7.29
N SER A 164 -19.79 0.37 6.30
CA SER A 164 -21.07 1.07 6.34
C SER A 164 -21.55 1.45 4.94
N LEU A 165 -22.57 0.75 4.46
CA LEU A 165 -23.23 1.07 3.19
C LEU A 165 -23.68 2.54 3.10
N ARG A 166 -24.09 3.12 4.24
CA ARG A 166 -24.49 4.53 4.30
C ARG A 166 -23.32 5.46 3.98
N GLU A 167 -22.11 5.15 4.43
CA GLU A 167 -20.93 5.97 4.16
C GLU A 167 -20.54 5.90 2.68
N ALA A 168 -20.55 4.71 2.07
CA ALA A 168 -20.34 4.57 0.62
C ALA A 168 -21.39 5.33 -0.20
N TRP A 169 -22.65 5.27 0.21
CA TRP A 169 -23.74 6.01 -0.42
C TRP A 169 -23.58 7.53 -0.32
N LEU A 170 -23.11 8.04 0.83
CA LEU A 170 -22.84 9.46 1.00
C LEU A 170 -21.60 9.88 0.21
N PHE A 171 -20.59 9.02 0.12
CA PHE A 171 -19.36 9.31 -0.62
C PHE A 171 -19.63 9.57 -2.11
N GLN A 172 -20.41 8.74 -2.81
CA GLN A 172 -20.72 9.04 -4.22
C GLN A 172 -21.45 10.38 -4.43
N ARG A 173 -22.17 10.88 -3.41
CA ARG A 173 -22.88 12.17 -3.49
C ARG A 173 -21.97 13.39 -3.29
N THR A 174 -20.70 13.20 -2.93
CA THR A 174 -19.72 14.32 -2.94
C THR A 174 -19.38 14.77 -4.35
N PHE A 175 -19.68 13.94 -5.35
CA PHE A 175 -19.54 14.24 -6.77
C PHE A 175 -20.84 14.83 -7.33
N ASN A 176 -20.69 15.72 -8.32
CA ASN A 176 -21.82 16.36 -9.01
C ASN A 176 -22.67 15.33 -9.76
N GLU A 177 -23.95 15.63 -10.00
CA GLU A 177 -24.88 14.71 -10.69
C GLU A 177 -24.48 14.37 -12.11
N THR A 178 -23.80 15.29 -12.79
CA THR A 178 -23.31 15.13 -14.16
C THR A 178 -21.95 14.42 -14.22
N ASP A 179 -21.29 14.20 -13.08
CA ASP A 179 -19.98 13.55 -13.04
C ASP A 179 -20.15 12.03 -13.22
N PRO A 180 -19.56 11.41 -14.27
CA PRO A 180 -19.65 9.97 -14.49
C PRO A 180 -19.11 9.13 -13.32
N THR A 181 -18.20 9.69 -12.51
CA THR A 181 -17.69 9.07 -11.29
C THR A 181 -18.81 8.73 -10.33
N ARG A 182 -19.80 9.62 -10.16
CA ARG A 182 -20.93 9.39 -9.27
C ARG A 182 -21.71 8.13 -9.64
N SER A 183 -22.08 8.00 -10.91
CA SER A 183 -22.82 6.84 -11.42
C SER A 183 -22.01 5.54 -11.31
N ARG A 184 -20.70 5.61 -11.56
CA ARG A 184 -19.78 4.47 -11.41
C ARG A 184 -19.69 3.99 -9.97
N LEU A 185 -19.45 4.89 -9.01
CA LEU A 185 -19.34 4.54 -7.59
C LEU A 185 -20.67 4.02 -7.02
N LEU A 186 -21.79 4.59 -7.47
CA LEU A 186 -23.13 4.08 -7.14
C LEU A 186 -23.30 2.64 -7.65
N LYS A 187 -22.94 2.37 -8.91
CA LYS A 187 -23.01 1.02 -9.49
C LYS A 187 -22.15 0.04 -8.68
N LYS A 188 -20.91 0.39 -8.34
CA LYS A 188 -20.03 -0.43 -7.48
C LYS A 188 -20.64 -0.73 -6.12
N THR A 189 -21.23 0.28 -5.48
CA THR A 189 -21.90 0.12 -4.18
C THR A 189 -23.08 -0.87 -4.28
N LEU A 190 -23.89 -0.75 -5.33
CA LEU A 190 -25.03 -1.65 -5.57
C LEU A 190 -24.58 -3.08 -5.90
N GLU A 191 -23.58 -3.24 -6.77
CA GLU A 191 -22.98 -4.53 -7.11
C GLU A 191 -22.45 -5.24 -5.86
N TRP A 192 -21.77 -4.50 -5.00
CA TRP A 192 -21.27 -5.04 -3.73
C TRP A 192 -22.41 -5.54 -2.82
N CYS A 193 -23.50 -4.77 -2.69
CA CYS A 193 -24.67 -5.18 -1.90
C CYS A 193 -25.33 -6.45 -2.43
N LEU A 194 -25.44 -6.57 -3.75
CA LEU A 194 -26.11 -7.70 -4.40
C LEU A 194 -25.23 -8.95 -4.35
N SER A 195 -23.92 -8.81 -4.51
CA SER A 195 -22.97 -9.92 -4.49
C SER A 195 -22.88 -10.61 -3.12
N ARG A 196 -22.97 -9.84 -2.01
CA ARG A 196 -23.04 -10.43 -0.65
C ARG A 196 -24.31 -11.26 -0.41
N LYS A 197 -25.44 -10.89 -1.01
CA LYS A 197 -26.70 -11.64 -0.86
C LYS A 197 -26.65 -13.01 -1.53
N PHE A 198 -25.91 -13.17 -2.63
CA PHE A 198 -25.73 -14.48 -3.27
C PHE A 198 -24.83 -15.42 -2.47
N ALA A 199 -23.78 -14.91 -1.82
CA ALA A 199 -22.94 -15.71 -0.92
C ALA A 199 -23.72 -16.18 0.34
N PHE A 200 -24.56 -15.31 0.93
CA PHE A 200 -25.42 -15.67 2.07
C PHE A 200 -26.53 -16.66 1.70
N SER A 201 -27.06 -16.60 0.46
CA SER A 201 -28.09 -17.52 0.00
C SER A 201 -27.56 -18.94 -0.26
N LEU A 202 -26.30 -19.09 -0.68
CA LEU A 202 -25.70 -20.41 -0.92
C LEU A 202 -25.36 -21.13 0.40
N PHE A 203 -24.87 -20.40 1.40
CA PHE A 203 -24.57 -20.96 2.74
C PHE A 203 -25.83 -21.42 3.50
N ARG A 204 -27.00 -20.84 3.22
CA ARG A 204 -28.28 -21.29 3.81
C ARG A 204 -28.86 -22.55 3.16
N VAL A 205 -28.46 -22.88 1.93
CA VAL A 205 -28.95 -24.07 1.21
C VAL A 205 -28.08 -25.30 1.49
N LEU A 206 -26.84 -25.13 1.95
CA LEU A 206 -25.87 -26.21 2.23
C LEU A 206 -25.71 -26.54 3.72
N SER A 207 -26.68 -26.21 4.58
CA SER A 207 -26.73 -26.75 5.94
C SER A 207 -27.83 -27.82 6.01
N PRO A 208 -27.52 -29.12 5.86
CA PRO A 208 -28.49 -30.17 6.11
C PRO A 208 -28.64 -30.35 7.62
N ASN A 209 -29.84 -30.03 8.11
CA ASN A 209 -30.53 -30.69 9.22
C ASN A 209 -29.70 -31.04 10.47
N GLU A 210 -29.71 -30.13 11.44
CA GLU A 210 -29.90 -30.55 12.84
C GLU A 210 -31.32 -31.17 12.94
N CYS A 211 -31.40 -32.49 12.91
CA CYS A 211 -32.57 -33.28 13.33
C CYS A 211 -32.14 -34.73 13.52
N CYS A 212 -31.75 -35.12 14.74
CA CYS A 212 -32.51 -36.06 15.56
C CYS A 212 -31.74 -36.37 16.85
N SER A 213 -32.54 -36.45 17.92
CA SER A 213 -32.23 -36.88 19.28
C SER A 213 -31.64 -38.27 19.38
#